data_AF-A0A920PPI3-F1
#
_entry.id   AF-A0A920PPI3-F1
#
_cell.length_a   1.000
_cell.length_b   1.000
_cell.length_c   1.000
_cell.angle_alpha   90.00
_cell.angle_beta   90.00
_cell.angle_gamma   90.00
#
_symmetry.space_group_name_H-M   'P 1'
#
loop_
_entity.id
_entity.type
_entity.pdbx_description
1 polymer ?
#
loop_
_entity_poly.entity_id
_entity_poly.type
_entity_poly.pdbx_seq_one_letter_code
_entity_poly.pdbx_strand_id
1 'polypeptide(L)'
;MAKPTNDPRALYGDLDPTRNTVDRPGSGAIRTIGEHKGSGLALMCEMLAGALTGGGCAGPDKPYILNGMLSIYISPSHLDSEHQFAQEAQQYLSFFTAGAPAAGHSKVQVPGEPERRLRAERQANGIPLPETVWQSILDTARDVGLSDEMINNMTVSHSL
;
A
#
# COMPACT_ATOMS: atom_id res chain seq x y z
N MET A 1 16.76 -21.09 -15.26
CA MET A 1 15.73 -20.68 -14.27
C MET A 1 16.21 -19.40 -13.60
N ALA A 2 15.39 -18.34 -13.56
CA ALA A 2 15.78 -17.08 -12.92
C ALA A 2 16.02 -17.29 -11.41
N LYS A 3 17.04 -16.63 -10.85
CA LYS A 3 17.40 -16.76 -9.43
C LYS A 3 16.62 -15.71 -8.60
N PRO A 4 15.96 -16.10 -7.49
CA PRO A 4 15.36 -15.14 -6.58
C PRO A 4 16.40 -14.14 -6.06
N THR A 5 16.01 -12.87 -5.97
CA THR A 5 16.87 -11.81 -5.44
C THR A 5 16.02 -10.79 -4.69
N ASN A 6 16.62 -10.17 -3.67
CA ASN A 6 16.05 -9.03 -2.96
C ASN A 6 16.68 -7.70 -3.42
N ASP A 7 17.50 -7.74 -4.49
CA ASP A 7 18.09 -6.56 -5.10
C ASP A 7 17.04 -5.80 -5.94
N PRO A 8 16.62 -4.59 -5.55
CA PRO A 8 15.62 -3.83 -6.29
C PRO A 8 16.06 -3.48 -7.71
N ARG A 9 17.37 -3.45 -8.00
CA ARG A 9 17.90 -3.19 -9.36
C ARG A 9 17.49 -4.27 -10.36
N ALA A 10 17.14 -5.47 -9.90
CA ALA A 10 16.62 -6.51 -10.77
C ALA A 10 15.30 -6.08 -11.45
N LEU A 11 14.47 -5.29 -10.77
CA LEU A 11 13.24 -4.74 -11.33
C LEU A 11 13.44 -3.33 -11.87
N TYR A 12 14.07 -2.46 -11.09
CA TYR A 12 14.15 -1.04 -11.39
C TYR A 12 15.38 -0.67 -12.22
N GLY A 13 16.36 -1.55 -12.45
CA GLY A 13 17.66 -1.17 -13.00
C GLY A 13 18.46 -0.28 -12.06
N ASP A 14 19.54 0.33 -12.57
CA ASP A 14 20.34 1.27 -11.80
C ASP A 14 19.54 2.55 -11.45
N LEU A 15 19.90 3.15 -10.32
CA LEU A 15 19.28 4.38 -9.84
C LEU A 15 19.68 5.53 -10.76
N ASP A 16 18.68 6.11 -11.42
CA ASP A 16 18.81 7.33 -12.20
C ASP A 16 17.87 8.39 -11.59
N PRO A 17 18.41 9.45 -10.97
CA PRO A 17 17.61 10.48 -10.31
C PRO A 17 16.79 11.33 -11.29
N THR A 18 17.03 11.21 -12.59
CA THR A 18 16.27 11.93 -13.64
C THR A 18 15.14 11.11 -14.25
N ARG A 19 14.99 9.84 -13.82
CA ARG A 19 14.10 8.89 -14.49
C ARG A 19 12.65 9.02 -14.06
N ASN A 20 11.76 8.99 -15.04
CA ASN A 20 10.32 8.80 -14.81
C ASN A 20 10.03 7.35 -14.37
N THR A 21 9.13 7.15 -13.41
CA THR A 21 8.86 5.86 -12.72
C THR A 21 8.26 4.76 -13.60
N VAL A 22 7.93 5.09 -14.85
CA VAL A 22 7.34 4.18 -15.85
C VAL A 22 8.40 3.25 -16.45
N ASP A 23 9.63 3.74 -16.66
CA ASP A 23 10.70 2.94 -17.24
C ASP A 23 11.37 2.06 -16.19
N ARG A 24 11.26 0.74 -16.38
CA ARG A 24 11.84 -0.29 -15.52
C ARG A 24 12.77 -1.17 -16.35
N PRO A 25 14.01 -0.72 -16.61
CA PRO A 25 14.94 -1.42 -17.51
C PRO A 25 15.53 -2.70 -16.89
N GLY A 26 15.22 -3.00 -15.63
CA GLY A 26 15.62 -4.25 -15.00
C GLY A 26 15.01 -5.45 -15.74
N SER A 27 15.79 -6.50 -15.95
CA SER A 27 15.37 -7.72 -16.65
C SER A 27 14.59 -8.71 -15.77
N GLY A 28 14.40 -8.38 -14.49
CA GLY A 28 13.69 -9.19 -13.52
C GLY A 28 12.19 -8.89 -13.43
N ALA A 29 11.51 -9.64 -12.58
CA ALA A 29 10.08 -9.47 -12.31
C ALA A 29 9.77 -9.76 -10.83
N ILE A 30 8.70 -9.15 -10.32
CA ILE A 30 8.21 -9.42 -8.97
C ILE A 30 7.63 -10.83 -8.91
N ARG A 31 7.99 -11.60 -7.88
CA ARG A 31 7.36 -12.90 -7.60
C ARG A 31 6.09 -12.71 -6.78
N THR A 32 5.12 -13.59 -7.03
CA THR A 32 3.90 -13.67 -6.23
C THR A 32 4.18 -14.26 -4.85
N ILE A 33 3.47 -13.75 -3.84
CA ILE A 33 3.50 -14.32 -2.48
C ILE A 33 2.91 -15.74 -2.50
N GLY A 34 3.55 -16.70 -1.82
CA GLY A 34 3.02 -18.07 -1.78
C GLY A 34 2.91 -18.74 -3.15
N GLU A 35 3.75 -18.33 -4.11
CA GLU A 35 3.91 -18.93 -5.44
C GLU A 35 2.57 -19.03 -6.21
N HIS A 36 2.12 -20.25 -6.52
CA HIS A 36 0.91 -20.53 -7.27
C HIS A 36 -0.35 -19.98 -6.58
N LYS A 37 -0.34 -19.83 -5.24
CA LYS A 37 -1.46 -19.23 -4.51
C LYS A 37 -1.54 -17.72 -4.79
N GLY A 38 -0.42 -17.02 -4.74
CA GLY A 38 -0.38 -15.60 -5.07
C GLY A 38 -0.64 -15.33 -6.55
N SER A 39 -0.21 -16.21 -7.46
CA SER A 39 -0.55 -16.05 -8.88
C SER A 39 -2.03 -16.30 -9.14
N GLY A 40 -2.65 -17.26 -8.45
CA GLY A 40 -4.10 -17.47 -8.50
C GLY A 40 -4.88 -16.26 -7.97
N LEU A 41 -4.41 -15.66 -6.86
CA LEU A 41 -5.00 -14.44 -6.32
C LEU A 41 -4.84 -13.24 -7.27
N ALA A 42 -3.66 -13.07 -7.88
CA ALA A 42 -3.43 -12.01 -8.87
C ALA A 42 -4.35 -12.17 -10.10
N LEU A 43 -4.51 -13.41 -10.59
CA LEU A 43 -5.44 -13.71 -11.68
C LEU A 43 -6.89 -13.34 -11.32
N MET A 44 -7.34 -13.69 -10.11
CA MET A 44 -8.67 -13.31 -9.61
C MET A 44 -8.84 -11.79 -9.57
N CYS A 45 -7.85 -11.03 -9.12
CA CYS A 45 -7.88 -9.57 -9.12
C CYS A 45 -8.05 -9.02 -10.54
N GLU A 46 -7.31 -9.52 -11.52
CA GLU A 46 -7.45 -9.08 -12.91
C GLU A 46 -8.83 -9.41 -13.50
N MET A 47 -9.38 -10.59 -13.20
CA MET A 47 -10.72 -10.97 -13.70
C MET A 47 -11.82 -10.13 -13.05
N LEU A 48 -11.80 -9.98 -11.73
CA LEU A 48 -12.87 -9.30 -10.98
C LEU A 48 -12.76 -7.79 -11.04
N ALA A 49 -11.56 -7.24 -10.94
CA ALA A 49 -11.33 -5.81 -10.89
C ALA A 49 -11.06 -5.24 -12.28
N GLY A 50 -10.29 -5.93 -13.14
CA GLY A 50 -9.98 -5.47 -14.50
C GLY A 50 -11.10 -5.79 -15.50
N ALA A 51 -11.31 -7.07 -15.80
CA ALA A 51 -12.24 -7.50 -16.83
C ALA A 51 -13.71 -7.19 -16.50
N LEU A 52 -14.18 -7.59 -15.32
CA LEU A 52 -15.58 -7.47 -14.93
C LEU A 52 -16.04 -6.01 -14.77
N THR A 53 -15.20 -5.13 -14.22
CA THR A 53 -15.58 -3.71 -14.04
C THR A 53 -15.40 -2.86 -15.31
N GLY A 54 -14.77 -3.42 -16.36
CA GLY A 54 -14.50 -2.72 -17.61
C GLY A 54 -13.22 -1.86 -17.61
N GLY A 55 -12.44 -1.85 -16.52
CA GLY A 55 -11.14 -1.17 -16.46
C GLY A 55 -10.05 -1.81 -17.35
N GLY A 56 -10.27 -3.08 -17.73
CA GLY A 56 -9.34 -3.89 -18.51
C GLY A 56 -8.24 -4.53 -17.65
N CYS A 57 -7.72 -5.66 -18.10
CA CYS A 57 -6.63 -6.35 -17.40
C CYS A 57 -5.27 -5.76 -17.75
N ALA A 58 -4.30 -5.90 -16.84
CA ALA A 58 -2.90 -5.60 -17.07
C ALA A 58 -2.33 -6.42 -18.24
N GLY A 59 -1.48 -5.80 -19.05
CA GLY A 59 -0.85 -6.42 -20.19
C GLY A 59 0.17 -5.50 -20.87
N PRO A 60 1.05 -6.06 -21.74
CA PRO A 60 2.12 -5.30 -22.38
C PRO A 60 1.61 -4.20 -23.32
N ASP A 61 0.41 -4.36 -23.89
CA ASP A 61 -0.16 -3.42 -24.86
C ASP A 61 -0.97 -2.28 -24.21
N LYS A 62 -0.81 -2.06 -22.90
CA LYS A 62 -1.56 -1.02 -22.16
C LYS A 62 -0.73 0.27 -22.06
N PRO A 63 -1.15 1.39 -22.69
CA PRO A 63 -0.37 2.63 -22.72
C PRO A 63 -0.39 3.41 -21.40
N TYR A 64 -1.31 3.08 -20.49
CA TYR A 64 -1.48 3.75 -19.20
C TYR A 64 -1.72 2.75 -18.07
N ILE A 65 -1.36 3.14 -16.86
CA ILE A 65 -1.71 2.42 -15.64
C ILE A 65 -3.16 2.77 -15.30
N LEU A 66 -4.05 1.79 -15.41
CA LEU A 66 -5.46 1.90 -15.01
C LEU A 66 -5.72 0.95 -13.84
N ASN A 67 -6.51 1.41 -12.87
CA ASN A 67 -6.93 0.61 -11.75
C ASN A 67 -8.43 0.36 -11.85
N GLY A 68 -8.81 -0.87 -12.18
CA GLY A 68 -10.18 -1.35 -11.95
C GLY A 68 -10.33 -1.80 -10.50
N MET A 69 -11.53 -1.64 -9.93
CA MET A 69 -11.81 -2.04 -8.54
C MET A 69 -13.22 -2.61 -8.42
N LEU A 70 -13.32 -3.87 -8.01
CA LEU A 70 -14.58 -4.45 -7.53
C LEU A 70 -14.67 -4.21 -6.03
N SER A 71 -15.75 -3.56 -5.58
CA SER A 71 -16.05 -3.39 -4.15
C SER A 71 -17.31 -4.16 -3.78
N ILE A 72 -17.20 -5.05 -2.81
CA ILE A 72 -18.33 -5.83 -2.28
C ILE A 72 -18.65 -5.29 -0.89
N TYR A 73 -19.86 -4.76 -0.72
CA TYR A 73 -20.35 -4.28 0.56
C TYR A 73 -21.31 -5.31 1.14
N ILE A 74 -20.95 -5.86 2.29
CA ILE A 74 -21.78 -6.81 3.03
C ILE A 74 -22.32 -6.08 4.25
N SER A 75 -23.64 -6.06 4.40
CA SER A 75 -24.31 -5.49 5.58
C SER A 75 -24.59 -6.62 6.58
N PRO A 76 -23.87 -6.69 7.72
CA PRO A 76 -24.04 -7.79 8.67
C PRO A 76 -25.47 -7.88 9.22
N SER A 77 -26.16 -6.75 9.40
CA SER A 77 -27.52 -6.71 9.92
C SER A 77 -28.55 -7.45 9.06
N HIS A 78 -28.24 -7.71 7.78
CA HIS A 78 -29.10 -8.48 6.89
C HIS A 78 -28.80 -10.00 6.92
N LEU A 79 -27.65 -10.39 7.47
CA LEU A 79 -27.19 -11.78 7.54
C LEU A 79 -27.22 -12.33 8.98
N ASP A 80 -27.10 -11.45 9.96
CA ASP A 80 -26.99 -11.73 11.39
C ASP A 80 -28.01 -10.87 12.15
N SER A 81 -29.27 -11.31 12.11
CA SER A 81 -30.41 -10.62 12.71
C SER A 81 -30.33 -10.53 14.24
N GLU A 82 -29.54 -11.41 14.87
CA GLU A 82 -29.34 -11.44 16.32
C GLU A 82 -28.07 -10.69 16.76
N HIS A 83 -27.36 -10.05 15.82
CA HIS A 83 -26.16 -9.25 16.08
C HIS A 83 -25.04 -10.01 16.81
N GLN A 84 -24.96 -11.33 16.63
CA GLN A 84 -23.97 -12.20 17.29
C GLN A 84 -22.58 -12.12 16.65
N PHE A 85 -22.48 -11.74 15.37
CA PHE A 85 -21.24 -11.72 14.59
C PHE A 85 -20.15 -10.90 15.27
N ALA A 86 -20.49 -9.73 15.81
CA ALA A 86 -19.52 -8.86 16.45
C ALA A 86 -18.94 -9.50 17.73
N GLN A 87 -19.78 -10.19 18.51
CA GLN A 87 -19.36 -10.88 19.72
C GLN A 87 -18.47 -12.08 19.38
N GLU A 88 -18.88 -12.92 18.42
CA GLU A 88 -18.10 -14.08 17.97
C GLU A 88 -16.74 -13.64 17.41
N ALA A 89 -16.72 -12.61 16.57
CA ALA A 89 -15.50 -12.04 16.03
C ALA A 89 -14.57 -11.53 17.14
N GLN A 90 -15.09 -10.85 18.17
CA GLN A 90 -14.29 -10.39 19.31
C GLN A 90 -13.71 -11.55 20.12
N GLN A 91 -14.51 -12.60 20.37
CA GLN A 91 -14.05 -13.80 21.09
C GLN A 91 -12.94 -14.50 20.31
N TYR A 92 -13.14 -14.68 19.01
CA TYR A 92 -12.13 -15.30 18.15
C TYR A 92 -10.84 -14.46 18.06
N LEU A 93 -10.95 -13.13 17.90
CA LEU A 93 -9.78 -12.25 17.88
C LEU A 93 -9.02 -12.30 19.22
N SER A 94 -9.74 -12.36 20.34
CA SER A 94 -9.13 -12.51 21.67
C SER A 94 -8.36 -13.83 21.79
N PHE A 95 -8.96 -14.94 21.35
CA PHE A 95 -8.29 -16.23 21.29
C PHE A 95 -7.06 -16.22 20.35
N PHE A 96 -7.22 -15.72 19.13
CA PHE A 96 -6.17 -15.67 18.12
C PHE A 96 -4.96 -14.84 18.57
N THR A 97 -5.21 -13.68 19.17
CA THR A 97 -4.15 -12.77 19.64
C THR A 97 -3.51 -13.22 20.96
N ALA A 98 -4.15 -14.12 21.70
CA ALA A 98 -3.56 -14.75 22.89
C ALA A 98 -2.45 -15.77 22.56
N GLY A 99 -2.24 -16.09 21.29
CA GLY A 99 -1.14 -16.95 20.84
C GLY A 99 0.23 -16.38 21.22
N ALA A 100 1.17 -17.26 21.52
CA ALA A 100 2.55 -16.87 21.79
C ALA A 100 3.16 -16.19 20.56
N PRO A 101 3.77 -14.99 20.70
CA PRO A 101 4.40 -14.32 19.57
C PRO A 101 5.65 -15.06 19.10
N ALA A 102 5.99 -14.89 17.83
CA ALA A 102 7.26 -15.35 17.29
C ALA A 102 8.44 -14.64 17.96
N ALA A 103 9.63 -15.26 17.94
CA ALA A 103 10.84 -14.65 18.48
C ALA A 103 11.06 -13.23 17.90
N GLY A 104 11.44 -12.28 18.78
CA GLY A 104 11.63 -10.87 18.42
C GLY A 104 10.34 -10.04 18.29
N HIS A 105 9.17 -10.62 18.55
CA HIS A 105 7.88 -9.91 18.52
C HIS A 105 7.24 -9.90 19.90
N SER A 106 6.59 -8.79 20.26
CA SER A 106 5.97 -8.62 21.58
C SER A 106 4.55 -9.17 21.68
N LYS A 107 3.83 -9.27 20.55
CA LYS A 107 2.46 -9.82 20.48
C LYS A 107 2.10 -10.28 19.07
N VAL A 108 1.15 -11.21 18.98
CA VAL A 108 0.43 -11.49 17.72
C VAL A 108 -0.44 -10.28 17.39
N GLN A 109 -0.47 -9.92 16.11
CA GLN A 109 -1.23 -8.77 15.63
C GLN A 109 -2.24 -9.18 14.58
N VAL A 110 -3.31 -8.38 14.43
CA VAL A 110 -4.32 -8.58 13.39
C VAL A 110 -4.23 -7.49 12.32
N PRO A 111 -4.68 -7.78 11.09
CA PRO A 111 -4.68 -6.78 10.02
C PRO A 111 -5.32 -5.45 10.45
N GLY A 112 -4.64 -4.34 10.15
CA GLY A 112 -5.09 -3.00 10.50
C GLY A 112 -4.62 -2.49 11.87
N GLU A 113 -4.13 -3.34 12.78
CA GLU A 113 -3.58 -2.87 14.06
C GLU A 113 -2.31 -2.03 13.91
N PRO A 114 -1.27 -2.46 13.14
CA PRO A 114 -0.08 -1.66 12.91
C PRO A 114 -0.42 -0.28 12.32
N GLU A 115 -1.35 -0.23 11.37
CA GLU A 115 -1.79 0.98 10.69
C GLU A 115 -2.56 1.92 11.62
N ARG A 116 -3.46 1.40 12.47
CA ARG A 116 -4.18 2.21 13.48
C ARG A 116 -3.21 2.83 14.48
N ARG A 117 -2.23 2.06 14.96
CA ARG A 117 -1.20 2.56 15.88
C ARG A 117 -0.36 3.66 15.23
N LEU A 118 0.15 3.41 14.02
CA LEU A 118 0.97 4.38 13.29
C LEU A 118 0.18 5.64 12.93
N ARG A 119 -1.12 5.52 12.63
CA ARG A 119 -2.01 6.67 12.41
C ARG A 119 -2.15 7.52 13.68
N ALA A 120 -2.42 6.91 14.84
CA ALA A 120 -2.53 7.64 16.10
C ALA A 120 -1.20 8.35 16.46
N GLU A 121 -0.08 7.67 16.28
CA GLU A 121 1.25 8.24 16.51
C GLU A 121 1.52 9.44 15.60
N ARG A 122 1.27 9.30 14.29
CA ARG A 122 1.52 10.38 13.31
C ARG A 122 0.53 11.54 13.40
N GLN A 123 -0.67 11.30 13.92
CA GLN A 123 -1.63 12.37 14.26
C GLN A 123 -1.14 13.19 15.45
N ALA A 124 -0.51 12.55 16.44
CA ALA A 124 0.01 13.24 17.62
C ALA A 124 1.38 13.91 17.39
N ASN A 125 2.27 13.25 16.65
CA ASN A 125 3.69 13.61 16.56
C ASN A 125 4.11 14.10 15.15
N GLY A 126 3.18 14.17 14.19
CA GLY A 126 3.47 14.52 12.80
C GLY A 126 3.94 13.33 11.96
N ILE A 127 4.06 13.56 10.64
CA ILE A 127 4.49 12.55 9.66
C ILE A 127 5.99 12.74 9.39
N PRO A 128 6.84 11.75 9.70
CA PRO A 128 8.25 11.85 9.37
C PRO A 128 8.44 11.73 7.85
N LEU A 129 9.16 12.70 7.26
CA LEU A 129 9.52 12.71 5.85
C LEU A 129 11.05 12.78 5.72
N PRO A 130 11.67 11.97 4.85
CA PRO A 130 13.06 12.18 4.48
C PRO A 130 13.26 13.55 3.84
N GLU A 131 14.40 14.19 4.11
CA GLU A 131 14.73 15.51 3.56
C GLU A 131 14.64 15.54 2.04
N THR A 132 15.11 14.48 1.37
CA THR A 132 15.05 14.38 -0.09
C THR A 132 13.63 14.41 -0.64
N VAL A 133 12.68 13.74 0.05
CA VAL A 133 11.26 13.75 -0.33
C VAL A 133 10.66 15.12 -0.09
N TRP A 134 11.02 15.78 1.02
CA TRP A 134 10.55 17.11 1.33
C TRP A 134 11.00 18.12 0.27
N GLN A 135 12.27 18.08 -0.14
CA GLN A 135 12.77 18.93 -1.21
C GLN A 135 12.05 18.67 -2.54
N SER A 136 11.80 17.40 -2.91
CA SER A 136 11.02 17.09 -4.12
C SER A 136 9.60 17.68 -4.08
N ILE A 137 8.96 17.73 -2.92
CA ILE A 137 7.64 18.37 -2.74
C ILE A 137 7.75 19.88 -2.97
N LEU A 138 8.77 20.53 -2.38
CA LEU A 138 9.00 21.97 -2.55
C LEU A 138 9.31 22.34 -4.00
N ASP A 139 10.15 21.56 -4.67
CA ASP A 139 10.49 21.77 -6.08
C ASP A 139 9.25 21.60 -6.98
N THR A 140 8.45 20.56 -6.73
CA THR A 140 7.18 20.37 -7.46
C THR A 140 6.23 21.55 -7.25
N ALA A 141 6.17 22.11 -6.03
CA ALA A 141 5.35 23.28 -5.74
C ALA A 141 5.78 24.51 -6.57
N ARG A 142 7.09 24.73 -6.72
CA ARG A 142 7.65 25.80 -7.56
C ARG A 142 7.33 25.56 -9.04
N ASP A 143 7.47 24.33 -9.51
CA ASP A 143 7.21 23.96 -10.91
C ASP A 143 5.75 24.21 -11.33
N VAL A 144 4.80 24.06 -10.40
CA VAL A 144 3.38 24.39 -10.64
C VAL A 144 3.02 25.86 -10.38
N GLY A 145 4.00 26.71 -10.06
CA GLY A 145 3.87 28.16 -9.98
C GLY A 145 3.60 28.74 -8.59
N LEU A 146 3.79 27.99 -7.50
CA LEU A 146 3.73 28.56 -6.15
C LEU A 146 4.99 29.40 -5.88
N SER A 147 4.81 30.63 -5.38
CA SER A 147 5.94 31.48 -4.99
C SER A 147 6.60 30.99 -3.71
N ASP A 148 7.88 31.29 -3.52
CA ASP A 148 8.58 30.96 -2.27
C ASP A 148 7.92 31.62 -1.05
N GLU A 149 7.29 32.79 -1.21
CA GLU A 149 6.51 33.43 -0.14
C GLU A 149 5.32 32.56 0.29
N MET A 150 4.54 32.04 -0.67
CA MET A 150 3.42 31.15 -0.38
C MET A 150 3.88 29.83 0.26
N ILE A 151 4.96 29.25 -0.27
CA ILE A 151 5.55 28.01 0.27
C ILE A 151 5.99 28.24 1.72
N ASN A 152 6.76 29.30 1.99
CA ASN A 152 7.25 29.59 3.33
C ASN A 152 6.10 29.82 4.34
N ASN A 153 5.04 30.52 3.95
CA ASN A 153 3.88 30.73 4.83
C ASN A 153 3.18 29.41 5.22
N MET A 154 3.17 28.40 4.34
CA MET A 154 2.58 27.09 4.61
C MET A 154 3.49 26.17 5.45
N THR A 155 4.80 26.34 5.37
CA THR A 155 5.78 25.47 6.04
C THR A 155 6.19 25.96 7.44
N VAL A 156 6.09 27.26 7.70
CA VAL A 156 6.51 27.88 8.98
C VAL A 156 5.50 27.65 10.12
N SER A 157 4.26 27.24 9.82
CA SER A 157 3.20 27.05 10.83
C SER A 157 3.28 25.77 11.67
N HIS A 158 4.30 24.91 11.48
CA HIS A 158 4.47 23.66 12.22
C HIS A 158 5.86 23.49 12.83
N SER A 159 6.37 24.54 13.49
CA SER A 159 7.39 24.35 14.53
C SER A 159 6.69 23.93 15.83
N LEU A 160 6.53 22.62 16.02
CA LEU A 160 6.32 22.01 17.34
C LEU A 160 7.67 21.46 17.83
#